data_AF-A0A1H3DA63-F1
#
_entry.id   AF-A0A1H3DA63-F1
#
_cell.length_a   1.000
_cell.length_b   1.000
_cell.length_c   1.000
_cell.angle_alpha   90.00
_cell.angle_beta   90.00
_cell.angle_gamma   90.00
#
_symmetry.space_group_name_H-M   'P 1'
#
loop_
_entity.id
_entity.type
_entity.pdbx_description
1 polymer ?
#
loop_
_entity_poly.entity_id
_entity_poly.type
_entity_poly.pdbx_seq_one_letter_code
_entity_poly.pdbx_strand_id
1 'polypeptide(L)'
;MRKFSRKPICLLMNLGGFETRIDELINKASRIGEIVYSLTGEGIVPFSTRGIVPVNVMTLSPGELHVWSSLINEQLQEQGMSVENVVILAAGRKYCGVLPLGTIVYEGFRIGA
;
A
#
# COMPACT_ATOMS: atom_id res chain seq x y z
N MET A 1 1.58 26.23 8.72
CA MET A 1 1.83 25.12 7.76
C MET A 1 2.32 23.92 8.55
N ARG A 2 1.52 22.84 8.64
CA ARG A 2 2.00 21.58 9.25
C ARG A 2 3.12 21.05 8.36
N LYS A 3 4.36 21.06 8.88
CA LYS A 3 5.46 20.30 8.30
C LYS A 3 4.98 18.85 8.31
N PHE A 4 4.57 18.32 7.16
CA PHE A 4 4.54 16.88 6.98
C PHE A 4 5.98 16.44 7.21
N SER A 5 6.30 15.90 8.39
CA SER A 5 7.51 15.10 8.54
C SER A 5 7.44 14.10 7.39
N ARG A 6 8.48 14.06 6.55
CA ARG A 6 8.55 13.09 5.47
C ARG A 6 8.25 11.73 6.09
N LYS A 7 7.15 11.11 5.70
CA LYS A 7 6.85 9.76 6.13
C LYS A 7 7.81 8.87 5.36
N PRO A 8 8.72 8.13 6.01
CA PRO A 8 9.79 7.48 5.28
C PRO A 8 9.28 6.36 4.36
N ILE A 9 8.10 5.76 4.62
CA ILE A 9 7.63 4.58 3.86
C ILE A 9 6.26 4.82 3.20
N CYS A 10 6.16 4.51 1.91
CA CYS A 10 4.93 4.50 1.14
C CYS A 10 4.61 3.09 0.62
N LEU A 11 3.46 2.55 1.00
CA LEU A 11 2.92 1.28 0.51
C LEU A 11 2.02 1.54 -0.69
N LEU A 12 2.23 0.86 -1.80
CA LEU A 12 1.37 0.92 -2.98
C LEU A 12 0.27 -0.14 -2.87
N MET A 13 -0.97 0.28 -3.09
CA MET A 13 -2.11 -0.63 -3.10
C MET A 13 -2.99 -0.41 -4.34
N ASN A 14 -3.37 -1.51 -4.97
CA ASN A 14 -4.19 -1.53 -6.18
C ASN A 14 -5.66 -1.75 -5.84
N LEU A 15 -6.49 -0.74 -6.10
CA LEU A 15 -7.96 -0.78 -6.02
C LEU A 15 -8.61 -1.08 -7.39
N GLY A 16 -7.86 -1.67 -8.32
CA GLY A 16 -8.27 -2.02 -9.67
C GLY A 16 -7.86 -0.99 -10.71
N GLY A 17 -7.08 -1.41 -11.72
CA GLY A 17 -6.64 -0.56 -12.82
C GLY A 17 -5.40 0.30 -12.52
N PHE A 18 -4.62 -0.04 -11.49
CA PHE A 18 -3.37 0.63 -11.13
C PHE A 18 -2.38 0.68 -12.29
N GLU A 19 -2.27 -0.41 -13.05
CA GLU A 19 -1.36 -0.58 -14.19
C GLU A 19 -1.56 0.47 -15.29
N THR A 20 -2.77 1.01 -15.43
CA THR A 20 -3.10 2.03 -16.43
C THR A 20 -2.40 3.38 -16.18
N ARG A 21 -1.89 3.59 -14.96
CA ARG A 21 -1.28 4.85 -14.50
C ARG A 21 0.01 4.60 -13.71
N ILE A 22 0.67 3.49 -13.98
CA ILE A 22 1.80 3.01 -13.16
C ILE A 22 2.88 4.08 -13.01
N ASP A 23 3.31 4.73 -14.09
CA ASP A 23 4.37 5.75 -14.05
C ASP A 23 3.96 6.97 -13.22
N GLU A 24 2.70 7.41 -13.32
CA GLU A 24 2.18 8.52 -12.52
C GLU A 24 2.15 8.17 -11.03
N LEU A 25 1.69 6.96 -10.71
CA LEU A 25 1.52 6.50 -9.33
C LEU A 25 2.87 6.25 -8.65
N ILE A 26 3.85 5.72 -9.37
CA ILE A 26 5.24 5.58 -8.88
C ILE A 26 5.82 6.95 -8.56
N ASN A 27 5.74 7.89 -9.52
CA ASN A 27 6.24 9.25 -9.34
C ASN A 27 5.59 9.94 -8.14
N LYS A 28 4.29 9.68 -7.90
CA LYS A 28 3.59 10.19 -6.72
C LYS A 28 4.07 9.53 -5.43
N ALA A 29 4.25 8.21 -5.41
CA ALA A 29 4.72 7.47 -4.24
C ALA A 29 6.13 7.91 -3.81
N SER A 30 7.06 8.08 -4.75
CA SER A 30 8.43 8.56 -4.47
C SER A 30 8.49 9.99 -3.95
N ARG A 31 7.43 10.79 -4.13
CA ARG A 31 7.30 12.13 -3.52
C ARG A 31 6.69 12.07 -2.13
N ILE A 32 5.96 11.01 -1.81
CA ILE A 32 5.27 10.81 -0.53
C ILE A 32 6.21 10.14 0.48
N GLY A 33 6.86 9.05 0.06
CA GLY A 33 7.77 8.25 0.88
C GLY A 33 9.18 8.19 0.30
N GLU A 34 10.17 8.10 1.19
CA GLU A 34 11.57 7.90 0.82
C GLU A 34 11.82 6.47 0.32
N ILE A 35 11.07 5.51 0.87
CA ILE A 35 11.08 4.10 0.51
C ILE A 35 9.68 3.71 0.04
N VAL A 36 9.59 2.98 -1.08
CA VAL A 36 8.32 2.54 -1.67
C VAL A 36 8.27 1.01 -1.69
N TYR A 37 7.18 0.45 -1.18
CA TYR A 37 6.88 -0.98 -1.24
C TYR A 37 5.58 -1.23 -1.98
N SER A 38 5.46 -2.41 -2.57
CA SER A 38 4.27 -2.92 -3.23
C SER A 38 3.56 -3.91 -2.32
N LEU A 39 2.25 -3.77 -2.14
CA LEU A 39 1.42 -4.77 -1.47
C LEU A 39 0.98 -5.83 -2.49
N THR A 40 1.70 -6.93 -2.53
CA THR A 40 1.48 -8.04 -3.49
C THR A 40 0.63 -9.14 -2.86
N GLY A 41 0.30 -10.17 -3.64
CA GLY A 41 -0.32 -11.38 -3.11
C GLY A 41 0.61 -12.20 -2.19
N GLU A 42 1.93 -12.00 -2.30
CA GLU A 42 2.96 -12.70 -1.53
C GLU A 42 3.49 -11.88 -0.35
N GLY A 43 3.00 -10.65 -0.17
CA GLY A 43 3.41 -9.74 0.89
C GLY A 43 3.94 -8.38 0.42
N ILE A 44 4.71 -7.75 1.29
CA ILE A 44 5.32 -6.42 1.14
C ILE A 44 6.66 -6.55 0.44
N VAL A 45 6.75 -6.05 -0.80
CA VAL A 45 7.96 -6.18 -1.62
C VAL A 45 8.52 -4.81 -2.00
N PRO A 46 9.84 -4.56 -1.88
CA PRO A 46 10.44 -3.30 -2.33
C PRO A 46 10.16 -3.02 -3.81
N PHE A 47 9.63 -1.83 -4.10
CA PHE A 47 9.26 -1.44 -5.47
C PHE A 47 10.49 -1.15 -6.37
N SER A 48 11.69 -1.07 -5.79
CA SER A 48 12.96 -0.99 -6.55
C SER A 48 13.16 -2.16 -7.51
N THR A 49 12.44 -3.26 -7.28
CA THR A 49 12.36 -4.42 -8.16
C THR A 49 11.36 -4.15 -9.28
N ARG A 50 11.85 -3.80 -10.48
CA ARG A 50 11.02 -3.45 -11.65
C ARG A 50 9.88 -4.46 -11.86
N GLY A 51 8.63 -3.98 -11.83
CA GLY A 51 7.48 -4.68 -12.37
C GLY A 51 6.56 -5.37 -11.36
N ILE A 52 6.81 -5.26 -10.06
CA ILE A 52 5.94 -5.89 -9.04
C ILE A 52 4.76 -4.96 -8.73
N VAL A 53 3.69 -5.11 -9.53
CA VAL A 53 2.43 -4.37 -9.36
C VAL A 53 1.70 -4.90 -8.13
N PRO A 54 1.10 -4.02 -7.30
CA PRO A 54 0.31 -4.47 -6.17
C PRO A 54 -0.88 -5.32 -6.61
N VAL A 55 -1.21 -6.33 -5.81
CA VAL A 55 -2.37 -7.19 -6.06
C VAL A 55 -3.64 -6.35 -6.04
N ASN A 56 -4.53 -6.58 -6.99
CA ASN A 56 -5.82 -5.91 -7.00
C ASN A 56 -6.68 -6.45 -5.86
N VAL A 57 -6.81 -5.68 -4.77
CA VAL A 57 -7.56 -6.12 -3.58
C VAL A 57 -9.06 -6.23 -3.86
N MET A 58 -9.57 -5.56 -4.90
CA MET A 58 -10.98 -5.62 -5.30
C MET A 58 -11.35 -6.93 -6.00
N THR A 59 -10.38 -7.74 -6.40
CA THR A 59 -10.62 -9.05 -7.04
C THR A 59 -10.44 -10.22 -6.08
N LEU A 60 -9.95 -9.97 -4.86
CA LEU A 60 -9.79 -11.00 -3.85
C LEU A 60 -11.14 -11.29 -3.19
N SER A 61 -11.42 -12.57 -2.94
CA SER A 61 -12.54 -13.00 -2.10
C SER A 61 -12.32 -12.59 -0.64
N PRO A 62 -13.37 -12.59 0.22
CA PRO A 62 -13.21 -12.27 1.63
C PRO A 62 -12.20 -13.17 2.37
N GLY A 63 -12.12 -14.46 2.00
CA GLY A 63 -11.13 -15.38 2.56
C GLY A 63 -9.71 -15.04 2.14
N GLU A 64 -9.49 -14.72 0.87
CA GLU A 64 -8.19 -14.29 0.35
C GLU A 64 -7.77 -12.95 0.95
N LEU A 65 -8.70 -12.00 1.09
CA LEU A 65 -8.46 -10.72 1.77
C LEU A 65 -8.05 -10.92 3.22
N HIS A 66 -8.68 -11.85 3.93
CA HIS A 66 -8.31 -12.16 5.30
C HIS A 66 -6.87 -12.65 5.39
N VAL A 67 -6.52 -13.68 4.62
CA VAL A 67 -5.16 -14.25 4.59
C VAL A 67 -4.13 -13.18 4.17
N TRP A 68 -4.43 -12.44 3.11
CA TRP A 68 -3.57 -11.36 2.62
C TRP A 68 -3.37 -10.28 3.68
N SER A 69 -4.43 -9.80 4.32
CA SER A 69 -4.33 -8.74 5.34
C SER A 69 -3.53 -9.18 6.56
N SER A 70 -3.71 -10.43 7.01
CA SER A 70 -2.94 -11.01 8.12
C SER A 70 -1.46 -11.09 7.77
N LEU A 71 -1.11 -11.59 6.58
CA LEU A 71 0.26 -11.65 6.09
C LEU A 71 0.92 -10.26 6.04
N ILE A 72 0.20 -9.26 5.50
CA ILE A 72 0.71 -7.88 5.45
C ILE A 72 0.91 -7.33 6.87
N ASN A 73 -0.01 -7.56 7.80
CA ASN A 73 0.11 -7.07 9.17
C ASN A 73 1.30 -7.70 9.93
N GLU A 74 1.50 -9.01 9.78
CA GLU A 74 2.67 -9.70 10.33
C GLU A 74 3.97 -9.10 9.80
N GLN A 75 4.09 -8.91 8.48
CA GLN A 75 5.29 -8.33 7.87
C GLN A 75 5.52 -6.87 8.25
N LEU A 76 4.46 -6.07 8.42
CA LEU A 76 4.57 -4.70 8.93
C LEU A 76 5.19 -4.71 10.33
N GLN A 77 4.73 -5.60 11.20
CA GLN A 77 5.24 -5.73 12.56
C GLN A 77 6.70 -6.20 12.57
N GLU A 78 7.05 -7.24 11.80
CA GLU A 78 8.41 -7.76 11.69
C GLU A 78 9.40 -6.72 11.17
N GLN A 79 8.97 -5.85 10.25
CA GLN A 79 9.80 -4.79 9.67
C GLN A 79 9.79 -3.49 10.48
N GLY A 80 9.10 -3.43 11.63
CA GLY A 80 9.00 -2.22 12.46
C GLY A 80 8.28 -1.06 11.76
N MET A 81 7.38 -1.36 10.82
CA MET A 81 6.57 -0.39 10.10
C MET A 81 5.34 -0.02 10.94
N SER A 82 5.18 1.25 11.28
CA SER A 82 4.14 1.76 12.17
C SER A 82 3.35 2.93 11.56
N VAL A 83 2.25 3.30 12.22
CA VAL A 83 1.39 4.43 11.82
C VAL A 83 2.14 5.77 11.75
N GLU A 84 3.25 5.90 12.46
CA GLU A 84 4.05 7.13 12.52
C GLU A 84 4.93 7.31 11.29
N ASN A 85 5.36 6.22 10.67
CA ASN A 85 6.38 6.22 9.61
C ASN A 85 5.87 5.68 8.25
N VAL A 86 4.64 5.16 8.19
CA VAL A 86 4.05 4.55 6.98
C VAL A 86 2.77 5.24 6.52
N VAL A 87 2.61 5.33 5.20
CA VAL A 87 1.35 5.64 4.51
C VAL A 87 1.06 4.67 3.40
N ILE A 88 -0.21 4.59 3.03
CA ILE A 88 -0.71 3.78 1.92
C ILE A 88 -1.12 4.74 0.80
N LEU A 89 -0.53 4.59 -0.38
CA LEU A 89 -1.03 5.17 -1.62
C LEU A 89 -2.00 4.16 -2.26
N ALA A 90 -3.27 4.36 -1.99
CA ALA A 90 -4.37 3.59 -2.55
C ALA A 90 -4.75 4.13 -3.93
N ALA A 91 -4.65 3.32 -4.98
CA ALA A 91 -4.95 3.80 -6.33
C ALA A 91 -5.62 2.75 -7.20
N GLY A 92 -6.52 3.22 -8.05
CA GLY A 92 -7.12 2.46 -9.14
C GLY A 92 -7.18 3.30 -10.42
N ARG A 93 -7.96 2.85 -11.41
CA ARG A 93 -8.05 3.49 -12.74
C ARG A 93 -8.32 4.99 -12.67
N LYS A 94 -9.30 5.39 -11.85
CA LYS A 94 -9.74 6.80 -11.72
C LYS A 94 -9.48 7.42 -10.36
N TYR A 95 -9.22 6.62 -9.33
CA TYR A 95 -9.13 7.06 -7.95
C TYR A 95 -7.70 6.94 -7.44
N CYS A 96 -7.27 7.89 -6.62
CA CYS A 96 -5.95 7.87 -5.99
C CYS A 96 -5.98 8.69 -4.70
N GLY A 97 -5.70 8.05 -3.57
CA GLY A 97 -5.72 8.66 -2.24
C GLY A 97 -4.56 8.21 -1.37
N VAL A 98 -4.14 9.07 -0.44
CA VAL A 98 -3.15 8.73 0.58
C VAL A 98 -3.89 8.46 1.89
N LEU A 99 -3.71 7.27 2.44
CA LEU A 99 -4.35 6.80 3.65
C LEU A 99 -3.30 6.56 4.74
N PRO A 100 -3.61 6.84 6.01
CA PRO A 100 -2.77 6.36 7.11
C PRO A 100 -2.85 4.84 7.22
N LEU A 101 -1.79 4.24 7.76
CA LEU A 101 -1.86 2.87 8.27
C LEU A 101 -2.97 2.78 9.36
N GLY A 102 -3.62 1.63 9.48
CA GLY A 102 -4.79 1.41 10.34
C GLY A 102 -6.13 1.77 9.69
N THR A 103 -6.13 2.25 8.44
CA THR A 103 -7.37 2.53 7.68
C THR A 103 -8.07 1.23 7.29
N ILE A 104 -9.40 1.24 7.32
CA ILE A 104 -10.23 0.18 6.73
C ILE A 104 -10.24 0.38 5.23
N VAL A 105 -9.82 -0.65 4.49
CA VAL A 105 -9.47 -0.50 3.08
C VAL A 105 -10.51 -1.08 2.14
N TYR A 106 -11.05 -2.25 2.48
CA TYR A 106 -12.15 -2.89 1.76
C TYR A 106 -12.85 -3.88 2.70
N GLU A 107 -14.19 -3.98 2.66
CA GLU A 107 -14.99 -4.95 3.43
C GLU A 107 -14.64 -5.11 4.93
N GLY A 108 -14.17 -4.05 5.59
CA GLY A 108 -13.80 -4.10 7.02
C GLY A 108 -12.36 -4.55 7.28
N PHE A 109 -11.62 -4.97 6.25
CA PHE A 109 -10.21 -5.34 6.38
C PHE A 109 -9.32 -4.11 6.60
N ARG A 110 -8.42 -4.24 7.58
CA ARG A 110 -7.51 -3.18 8.02
C ARG A 110 -6.06 -3.58 7.75
N ILE A 111 -5.30 -2.65 7.18
CA ILE A 111 -3.84 -2.77 7.03
C ILE A 111 -3.17 -1.94 8.12
N GLY A 112 -2.27 -2.55 8.89
CA GLY A 112 -1.69 -2.03 10.13
C GLY A 112 -2.60 -2.15 11.34
N ALA A 113 -3.28 -3.29 11.48
CA ALA A 113 -4.11 -3.62 12.64
C ALA A 113 -3.29 -4.20 13.78
#